data_AF-A0A357IWM7-F1
#
_entry.id   AF-A0A357IWM7-F1
#
_cell.length_a   1.000
_cell.length_b   1.000
_cell.length_c   1.000
_cell.angle_alpha   90.00
_cell.angle_beta   90.00
_cell.angle_gamma   90.00
#
_symmetry.space_group_name_H-M   'P 1'
#
loop_
_entity.id
_entity.type
_entity.pdbx_description
1 polymer ?
#
loop_
_entity_poly.entity_id
_entity_poly.type
_entity_poly.pdbx_seq_one_letter_code
_entity_poly.pdbx_strand_id
1 'polypeptide(L)'
;LAALFPVLVSLWAWLRRDFPSQEVRVVFWLGTGLGALWEFPFNAWAAFDTDAIVIYLTEPPLSWPLCALLHSFWDGALFVAGWALVTLIHGRYAFRAFFSAPMVTLLVWSQLQEILVEALSLASGAWMWNVTSWNPALFEIGSLQFTILPQIIWLVAPIIFFAYMRHWQSGGTSNVDR
;
A
#
# COMPACT_ATOMS: atom_id res chain seq x y z
N LEU A 1 -12.46 -5.98 12.27
CA LEU A 1 -11.69 -6.92 13.12
C LEU A 1 -11.65 -8.36 12.58
N ALA A 2 -12.80 -8.97 12.25
CA ALA A 2 -12.82 -10.36 11.74
C ALA A 2 -12.05 -10.58 10.42
N ALA A 3 -11.87 -9.54 9.60
CA ALA A 3 -11.08 -9.61 8.36
C ALA A 3 -9.56 -9.35 8.54
N LEU A 4 -9.16 -8.67 9.63
CA LEU A 4 -7.75 -8.34 9.90
C LEU A 4 -6.99 -9.53 10.48
N PHE A 5 -7.65 -10.34 11.31
CA PHE A 5 -7.04 -11.48 11.97
C PHE A 5 -6.56 -12.58 10.99
N PRO A 6 -7.35 -13.00 9.97
CA PRO A 6 -6.89 -13.98 8.99
C PRO A 6 -5.75 -13.47 8.12
N VAL A 7 -5.71 -12.18 7.79
CA VAL A 7 -4.63 -11.61 6.97
C VAL A 7 -3.34 -11.47 7.77
N LEU A 8 -3.41 -10.97 9.01
CA LEU A 8 -2.24 -10.92 9.89
C LEU A 8 -1.73 -12.32 10.24
N VAL A 9 -2.62 -13.30 10.44
CA VAL A 9 -2.26 -14.71 10.65
C VAL A 9 -1.70 -15.34 9.37
N SER A 10 -2.22 -15.00 8.19
CA SER A 10 -1.69 -15.50 6.90
C SER A 10 -0.34 -14.87 6.57
N LEU A 11 -0.16 -13.57 6.83
CA LEU A 11 1.10 -12.84 6.71
C LEU A 11 2.13 -13.42 7.70
N TRP A 12 1.74 -13.63 8.95
CA TRP A 12 2.60 -14.24 9.98
C TRP A 12 2.93 -15.71 9.70
N ALA A 13 1.97 -16.50 9.21
CA ALA A 13 2.18 -17.90 8.82
C ALA A 13 3.04 -18.01 7.55
N TRP A 14 2.91 -17.05 6.62
CA TRP A 14 3.77 -16.90 5.45
C TRP A 14 5.20 -16.46 5.85
N LEU A 15 5.34 -15.57 6.83
CA LEU A 15 6.64 -15.16 7.39
C LEU A 15 7.35 -16.29 8.17
N ARG A 16 6.63 -17.33 8.61
CA ARG A 16 7.16 -18.45 9.43
C ARG A 16 7.48 -19.75 8.69
N ARG A 17 7.04 -19.92 7.44
CA ARG A 17 7.52 -21.02 6.60
C ARG A 17 8.79 -20.55 5.89
N ASP A 18 9.93 -21.17 6.20
CA ASP A 18 11.23 -21.01 5.53
C ASP A 18 11.46 -19.61 4.96
N PHE A 19 11.98 -18.68 5.79
CA PHE A 19 12.21 -17.26 5.53
C PHE A 19 11.94 -16.78 4.09
N PRO A 20 11.06 -15.78 3.87
CA PRO A 20 10.94 -15.18 2.55
C PRO A 20 12.31 -14.70 2.06
N SER A 21 12.58 -14.94 0.77
CA SER A 21 13.83 -14.54 0.13
C SER A 21 14.19 -13.08 0.49
N GLN A 22 15.49 -12.76 0.50
CA GLN A 22 15.94 -11.41 0.87
C GLN A 22 15.21 -10.33 0.06
N GLU A 23 14.93 -10.62 -1.20
CA GLU A 23 14.09 -9.84 -2.10
C GLU A 23 12.75 -9.46 -1.47
N VAL A 24 11.97 -10.45 -1.00
CA VAL A 24 10.62 -10.18 -0.51
C VAL A 24 10.67 -9.44 0.83
N ARG A 25 11.69 -9.67 1.66
CA ARG A 25 11.91 -8.86 2.87
C ARG A 25 12.17 -7.40 2.53
N VAL A 26 13.01 -7.13 1.52
CA VAL A 26 13.26 -5.77 1.04
C VAL A 26 11.98 -5.15 0.52
N VAL A 27 11.21 -5.86 -0.30
CA VAL A 27 9.94 -5.38 -0.85
C VAL A 27 8.93 -5.04 0.25
N PHE A 28 8.74 -5.95 1.23
CA PHE A 28 7.81 -5.74 2.33
C PHE A 28 8.18 -4.53 3.19
N TRP A 29 9.44 -4.43 3.61
CA TRP A 29 9.88 -3.32 4.47
C TRP A 29 9.93 -1.99 3.73
N LEU A 30 10.29 -1.99 2.44
CA LEU A 30 10.19 -0.80 1.61
C LEU A 30 8.74 -0.34 1.47
N GLY A 31 7.82 -1.25 1.16
CA GLY A 31 6.39 -0.94 1.06
C GLY A 31 5.82 -0.45 2.38
N THR A 32 6.22 -1.07 3.50
CA THR A 32 5.84 -0.64 4.85
C THR A 32 6.36 0.76 5.17
N GLY A 33 7.63 1.03 4.83
CA GLY A 33 8.24 2.33 5.05
C GLY A 33 7.60 3.44 4.20
N LEU A 34 7.21 3.13 2.97
CA LEU A 34 6.42 4.04 2.13
C LEU A 34 5.04 4.27 2.76
N GLY A 35 4.33 3.21 3.15
CA GLY A 35 3.04 3.26 3.83
C GLY A 35 3.02 4.20 5.03
N ALA A 36 4.05 4.07 5.87
CA ALA A 36 4.21 4.91 7.05
C ALA A 36 4.26 6.42 6.75
N LEU A 37 4.65 6.83 5.53
CA LEU A 37 4.69 8.24 5.14
C LEU A 37 3.31 8.89 5.07
N TRP A 38 2.24 8.13 4.83
CA TRP A 38 0.87 8.65 4.83
C TRP A 38 0.05 8.13 6.00
N GLU A 39 0.27 6.89 6.43
CA GLU A 39 -0.50 6.31 7.54
C GLU A 39 -0.28 7.08 8.83
N PHE A 40 0.96 7.42 9.20
CA PHE A 40 1.20 8.16 10.44
C PHE A 40 0.62 9.59 10.38
N PRO A 41 0.89 10.40 9.34
CA PRO A 41 0.33 11.76 9.29
C PRO A 41 -1.20 11.77 9.29
N PHE A 42 -1.88 10.91 8.53
CA PHE A 42 -3.34 10.96 8.45
C PHE A 42 -4.03 10.37 9.68
N ASN A 43 -3.50 9.30 10.27
CA ASN A 43 -4.02 8.79 11.54
C ASN A 43 -3.79 9.78 12.69
N ALA A 44 -2.62 10.43 12.73
CA ALA A 44 -2.36 11.48 13.71
C ALA A 44 -3.32 12.65 13.51
N TRP A 45 -3.52 13.10 12.27
CA TRP A 45 -4.46 14.17 11.97
C TRP A 45 -5.88 13.82 12.43
N ALA A 46 -6.38 12.63 12.08
CA ALA A 46 -7.69 12.15 12.52
C ALA A 46 -7.83 12.01 14.05
N ALA A 47 -6.72 11.79 14.77
CA ALA A 47 -6.73 11.67 16.22
C ALA A 47 -6.74 13.02 16.95
N PHE A 48 -6.28 14.09 16.30
CA PHE A 48 -6.07 15.40 16.94
C PHE A 48 -6.94 16.53 16.36
N ASP A 49 -7.62 16.30 15.24
CA ASP A 49 -8.42 17.31 14.55
C ASP A 49 -9.74 16.73 14.05
N THR A 50 -10.84 17.46 14.28
CA THR A 50 -12.16 17.07 13.78
C THR A 50 -12.35 17.35 12.29
N ASP A 51 -11.54 18.24 11.72
CA ASP A 51 -11.56 18.58 10.28
C ASP A 51 -10.51 17.78 9.48
N ALA A 52 -10.07 16.64 10.02
CA ALA A 52 -9.08 15.78 9.40
C ALA A 52 -9.51 15.25 8.03
N ILE A 53 -8.51 14.95 7.19
CA ILE A 53 -8.74 14.43 5.84
C ILE A 53 -9.26 12.98 5.83
N VAL A 54 -8.97 12.20 6.88
CA VAL A 54 -9.54 10.87 7.10
C VAL A 54 -10.52 10.95 8.25
N ILE A 55 -11.74 10.49 8.03
CA ILE A 55 -12.81 10.45 9.02
C ILE A 55 -13.08 8.99 9.36
N TYR A 56 -12.87 8.62 10.62
CA TYR A 56 -13.26 7.32 11.14
C TYR A 56 -14.76 7.30 11.42
N LEU A 57 -15.49 6.42 10.73
CA LEU A 57 -16.94 6.27 10.87
C LEU A 57 -17.31 5.45 12.10
N THR A 58 -16.40 4.56 12.50
CA THR A 58 -16.46 3.81 13.75
C THR A 58 -15.14 4.01 14.49
N GLU A 59 -15.20 4.14 15.81
CA GLU A 59 -13.99 4.29 16.63
C GLU A 59 -13.04 3.09 16.38
N PRO A 60 -11.77 3.35 16.02
CA PRO A 60 -10.81 2.28 15.80
C PRO A 60 -10.60 1.47 17.09
N PRO A 61 -10.47 0.14 17.00
CA PRO A 61 -10.30 -0.70 18.19
C PRO A 61 -8.93 -0.57 18.86
N LEU A 62 -8.02 0.22 18.27
CA LEU A 62 -6.64 0.39 18.69
C LEU A 62 -6.30 1.88 18.70
N SER A 63 -5.26 2.26 19.45
CA SER A 63 -4.77 3.63 19.44
C SER A 63 -4.26 4.03 18.06
N TRP A 64 -4.37 5.32 17.72
CA TRP A 64 -3.97 5.83 16.41
C TRP A 64 -2.53 5.44 15.98
N PRO A 65 -1.49 5.38 16.87
CA PRO A 65 -0.16 4.97 16.42
C PRO A 65 -0.11 3.50 16.03
N LEU A 66 -0.90 2.66 16.71
CA LEU A 66 -0.97 1.23 16.43
C LEU A 66 -1.81 0.96 15.17
N CYS A 67 -2.89 1.71 14.94
CA CYS A 67 -3.61 1.71 13.67
C CYS A 67 -2.68 2.07 12.51
N ALA A 68 -1.97 3.20 12.60
CA ALA A 68 -1.02 3.63 11.58
C ALA A 68 0.06 2.58 11.29
N LEU A 69 0.63 1.95 12.32
CA LEU A 69 1.62 0.90 12.16
C LEU A 69 1.05 -0.33 11.44
N LEU A 70 -0.16 -0.77 11.81
CA LEU A 70 -0.78 -1.95 11.19
C LEU A 70 -1.19 -1.68 9.74
N HIS A 71 -1.71 -0.49 9.44
CA HIS A 71 -1.96 -0.09 8.05
C HIS A 71 -0.67 0.02 7.24
N SER A 72 0.43 0.50 7.85
CA SER A 72 1.73 0.50 7.18
C SER A 72 2.18 -0.93 6.83
N PHE A 73 1.97 -1.91 7.72
CA PHE A 73 2.24 -3.32 7.38
C PHE A 73 1.32 -3.86 6.29
N TRP A 74 0.07 -3.40 6.26
CA TRP A 74 -0.87 -3.72 5.18
C TRP A 74 -0.35 -3.21 3.83
N ASP A 75 0.14 -1.97 3.76
CA ASP A 75 0.75 -1.40 2.57
C ASP A 75 1.97 -2.21 2.13
N GLY A 76 2.82 -2.61 3.08
CA GLY A 76 3.92 -3.55 2.82
C GLY A 76 3.47 -4.84 2.13
N ALA A 77 2.36 -5.43 2.58
CA ALA A 77 1.79 -6.63 1.96
C ALA A 77 1.22 -6.35 0.56
N LEU A 78 0.57 -5.21 0.34
CA LEU A 78 0.07 -4.79 -0.98
C LEU A 78 1.21 -4.58 -1.99
N PHE A 79 2.34 -4.02 -1.55
CA PHE A 79 3.54 -3.92 -2.38
C PHE A 79 4.15 -5.29 -2.71
N VAL A 80 4.16 -6.23 -1.76
CA VAL A 80 4.58 -7.62 -2.04
C VAL A 80 3.67 -8.27 -3.09
N ALA A 81 2.36 -8.10 -2.98
CA ALA A 81 1.41 -8.62 -3.97
C ALA A 81 1.63 -8.01 -5.36
N GLY A 82 1.81 -6.69 -5.44
CA GLY A 82 2.12 -6.00 -6.70
C GLY A 82 3.44 -6.44 -7.31
N TRP A 83 4.49 -6.58 -6.49
CA TRP A 83 5.78 -7.10 -6.92
C TRP A 83 5.68 -8.55 -7.42
N ALA A 84 4.93 -9.40 -6.74
CA ALA A 84 4.70 -10.78 -7.13
C ALA A 84 3.96 -10.85 -8.47
N LEU A 85 2.93 -10.02 -8.67
CA LEU A 85 2.20 -9.92 -9.93
C LEU A 85 3.12 -9.51 -11.09
N VAL A 86 3.93 -8.46 -10.90
CA VAL A 86 4.90 -8.00 -11.90
C VAL A 86 5.91 -9.11 -12.23
N THR A 87 6.44 -9.78 -11.20
CA THR A 87 7.43 -10.85 -11.35
C THR A 87 6.84 -12.08 -12.06
N LEU A 88 5.57 -12.38 -11.80
CA LEU A 88 4.85 -13.47 -12.45
C LEU A 88 4.65 -13.23 -13.95
N ILE A 89 4.30 -11.99 -14.32
CA ILE A 89 3.99 -11.63 -15.72
C ILE A 89 5.26 -11.34 -16.54
N HIS A 90 6.24 -10.65 -15.95
CA HIS A 90 7.40 -10.10 -16.66
C HIS A 90 8.74 -10.72 -16.27
N GLY A 91 8.76 -11.63 -15.29
CA GLY A 91 9.95 -12.30 -14.79
C GLY A 91 10.69 -11.55 -13.67
N ARG A 92 11.65 -12.22 -13.02
CA ARG A 92 12.36 -11.74 -11.82
C ARG A 92 13.15 -10.44 -12.02
N TYR A 93 13.60 -10.16 -13.24
CA TYR A 93 14.41 -8.99 -13.58
C TYR A 93 13.59 -7.82 -14.18
N ALA A 94 12.27 -7.85 -14.01
CA ALA A 94 11.34 -6.89 -14.59
C ALA A 94 11.59 -5.43 -14.20
N PHE A 95 12.26 -5.15 -13.07
CA PHE A 95 12.45 -3.78 -12.57
C PHE A 95 13.69 -3.08 -13.16
N ARG A 96 14.47 -3.71 -14.05
CA ARG A 96 15.72 -3.13 -14.58
C ARG A 96 15.51 -1.91 -15.51
N ALA A 97 14.39 -1.85 -16.23
CA ALA A 97 14.08 -0.78 -17.17
C ALA A 97 12.96 0.12 -16.65
N PHE A 98 13.20 1.43 -16.64
CA PHE A 98 12.21 2.44 -16.24
C PHE A 98 11.29 2.80 -17.43
N PHE A 99 10.05 3.20 -17.15
CA PHE A 99 8.98 3.37 -18.16
C PHE A 99 8.77 2.13 -19.04
N SER A 100 8.63 0.96 -18.39
CA SER A 100 8.47 -0.33 -19.05
C SER A 100 7.10 -0.95 -18.76
N ALA A 101 6.72 -2.00 -19.49
CA ALA A 101 5.48 -2.74 -19.24
C ALA A 101 5.32 -3.22 -17.77
N PRO A 102 6.39 -3.68 -17.07
CA PRO A 102 6.37 -3.91 -15.62
C PRO A 102 5.87 -2.75 -14.78
N MET A 103 6.26 -1.52 -15.13
CA MET A 103 5.84 -0.31 -14.42
C MET A 103 4.34 -0.08 -14.61
N VAL A 104 3.85 -0.23 -15.85
CA VAL A 104 2.41 -0.12 -16.14
C VAL A 104 1.61 -1.16 -15.36
N THR A 105 2.08 -2.42 -15.31
CA THR A 105 1.44 -3.47 -14.51
C THR A 105 1.38 -3.11 -13.03
N LEU A 106 2.46 -2.57 -12.46
CA LEU A 106 2.48 -2.14 -11.06
C LEU A 106 1.50 -0.98 -10.82
N LEU A 107 1.46 0.00 -11.71
CA LEU A 107 0.54 1.14 -11.60
C LEU A 107 -0.92 0.68 -11.69
N VAL A 108 -1.26 -0.20 -12.64
CA VAL A 108 -2.61 -0.76 -12.76
C VAL A 108 -2.99 -1.52 -11.49
N TRP A 109 -2.09 -2.34 -10.95
CA TRP A 109 -2.30 -3.00 -9.66
C TRP A 109 -2.58 -1.98 -8.56
N SER A 110 -1.74 -0.96 -8.40
CA SER A 110 -1.85 0.03 -7.33
C SER A 110 -3.13 0.84 -7.38
N GLN A 111 -3.62 1.20 -8.56
CA GLN A 111 -4.90 1.92 -8.70
C GLN A 111 -6.10 1.00 -8.41
N LEU A 112 -6.09 -0.22 -8.94
CA LEU A 112 -7.20 -1.17 -8.72
C LEU A 112 -7.31 -1.60 -7.25
N GLN A 113 -6.17 -1.87 -6.61
CA GLN A 113 -6.17 -2.27 -5.21
C GLN A 113 -6.61 -1.12 -4.30
N GLU A 114 -6.29 0.14 -4.64
CA GLU A 114 -6.69 1.27 -3.79
C GLU A 114 -8.20 1.49 -3.86
N ILE A 115 -8.78 1.41 -5.07
CA ILE A 115 -10.23 1.43 -5.23
C ILE A 115 -10.88 0.31 -4.38
N LEU A 116 -10.25 -0.87 -4.32
CA LEU A 116 -10.76 -1.97 -3.50
C LEU A 116 -10.62 -1.69 -1.98
N VAL A 117 -9.48 -1.13 -1.53
CA VAL A 117 -9.27 -0.73 -0.14
C VAL A 117 -10.30 0.31 0.27
N GLU A 118 -10.47 1.38 -0.50
CA GLU A 118 -11.45 2.43 -0.23
C GLU A 118 -12.88 1.87 -0.23
N ALA A 119 -13.24 1.00 -1.18
CA ALA A 119 -14.53 0.34 -1.21
C ALA A 119 -14.78 -0.54 0.02
N LEU A 120 -13.78 -1.29 0.48
CA LEU A 120 -13.87 -2.12 1.68
C LEU A 120 -14.02 -1.27 2.94
N SER A 121 -13.29 -0.15 3.04
CA SER A 121 -13.36 0.76 4.17
C SER A 121 -14.73 1.42 4.29
N LEU A 122 -15.27 1.87 3.15
CA LEU A 122 -16.61 2.45 3.07
C LEU A 122 -17.70 1.41 3.36
N ALA A 123 -17.64 0.23 2.73
CA ALA A 123 -18.63 -0.83 2.93
C ALA A 123 -18.64 -1.42 4.35
N SER A 124 -17.50 -1.38 5.04
CA SER A 124 -17.38 -1.84 6.43
C SER A 124 -17.67 -0.75 7.47
N GLY A 125 -17.89 0.50 7.05
CA GLY A 125 -18.05 1.64 7.95
C GLY A 125 -16.79 1.92 8.78
N ALA A 126 -15.61 1.64 8.24
CA ALA A 126 -14.34 1.82 8.94
C ALA A 126 -13.90 3.29 8.88
N TRP A 127 -13.59 3.79 7.68
CA TRP A 127 -13.24 5.19 7.46
C TRP A 127 -13.67 5.65 6.07
N MET A 128 -13.70 6.97 5.91
CA MET A 128 -13.89 7.64 4.63
C MET A 128 -12.93 8.82 4.50
N TRP A 129 -12.68 9.24 3.27
CA TRP A 129 -11.92 10.45 2.98
C TRP A 129 -12.85 11.67 2.91
N ASN A 130 -12.45 12.76 3.56
CA ASN A 130 -13.19 14.00 3.52
C ASN A 130 -13.05 14.66 2.13
N VAL A 131 -14.18 15.10 1.56
CA VAL A 131 -14.18 15.80 0.27
C VAL A 131 -13.85 17.26 0.49
N THR A 132 -12.74 17.70 -0.10
CA THR A 132 -12.27 19.08 0.01
C THR A 132 -11.92 19.65 -1.36
N SER A 133 -11.59 20.94 -1.45
CA SER A 133 -11.19 21.57 -2.72
C SER A 133 -9.91 20.99 -3.32
N TRP A 134 -9.05 20.39 -2.49
CA TRP A 134 -7.78 19.76 -2.89
C TRP A 134 -7.84 18.23 -2.82
N ASN A 135 -8.89 17.67 -2.21
CA ASN A 135 -9.26 16.26 -2.29
C ASN A 135 -10.70 16.09 -2.81
N PRO A 136 -10.99 16.49 -4.07
CA PRO A 136 -12.32 16.33 -4.65
C PRO A 136 -12.70 14.85 -4.81
N ALA A 137 -14.00 14.59 -4.83
CA ALA A 137 -14.54 13.31 -5.26
C ALA A 137 -14.19 13.07 -6.74
N LEU A 138 -13.66 11.88 -7.05
CA LEU A 138 -13.40 11.40 -8.40
C LEU A 138 -14.66 10.81 -9.02
N PHE A 139 -15.33 9.95 -8.27
CA PHE A 139 -16.58 9.31 -8.65
C PHE A 139 -17.32 8.82 -7.40
N GLU A 140 -18.56 8.41 -7.58
CA GLU A 140 -19.41 7.91 -6.51
C GLU A 140 -20.02 6.56 -6.90
N ILE A 141 -20.14 5.66 -5.92
CA ILE A 141 -20.89 4.41 -6.06
C ILE A 141 -21.99 4.40 -5.00
N GLY A 142 -23.22 4.69 -5.41
CA GLY A 142 -24.32 4.90 -4.47
C GLY A 142 -24.09 6.15 -3.63
N SER A 143 -24.00 6.01 -2.30
CA SER A 143 -23.67 7.11 -1.38
C SER A 143 -22.17 7.18 -1.01
N LEU A 144 -21.35 6.34 -1.64
CA LEU A 144 -19.92 6.19 -1.32
C LEU A 144 -19.09 7.07 -2.24
N GLN A 145 -18.38 8.04 -1.68
CA GLN A 145 -17.54 8.97 -2.43
C GLN A 145 -16.09 8.47 -2.45
N PHE A 146 -15.53 8.31 -3.64
CA PHE A 146 -14.13 7.96 -3.86
C PHE A 146 -13.36 9.23 -4.17
N THR A 147 -12.27 9.50 -3.45
CA THR A 147 -11.56 10.78 -3.54
C THR A 147 -10.23 10.68 -4.28
N ILE A 148 -9.65 11.82 -4.69
CA ILE A 148 -8.44 11.83 -5.52
C ILE A 148 -7.14 11.57 -4.74
N LEU A 149 -7.06 12.00 -3.47
CA LEU A 149 -5.85 11.92 -2.67
C LEU A 149 -5.31 10.48 -2.54
N PRO A 150 -6.15 9.47 -2.22
CA PRO A 150 -5.66 8.10 -2.09
C PRO A 150 -5.13 7.56 -3.42
N GLN A 151 -5.80 7.91 -4.53
CA GLN A 151 -5.34 7.55 -5.88
C GLN A 151 -4.01 8.21 -6.23
N ILE A 152 -3.77 9.46 -5.82
CA ILE A 152 -2.48 10.15 -5.99
C ILE A 152 -1.39 9.45 -5.18
N ILE A 153 -1.66 9.10 -3.92
CA ILE A 153 -0.72 8.36 -3.06
C ILE A 153 -0.33 7.05 -3.74
N TRP A 154 -1.31 6.28 -4.20
CA TRP A 154 -1.12 5.02 -4.90
C TRP A 154 -0.74 5.15 -6.38
N LEU A 155 -0.55 6.37 -6.87
CA LEU A 155 0.12 6.65 -8.13
C LEU A 155 1.60 6.93 -7.90
N VAL A 156 1.92 7.74 -6.88
CA VAL A 156 3.29 8.20 -6.59
C VAL A 156 4.11 7.13 -5.87
N ALA A 157 3.55 6.47 -4.85
CA ALA A 157 4.24 5.46 -4.07
C ALA A 157 4.80 4.30 -4.92
N PRO A 158 4.04 3.68 -5.86
CA PRO A 158 4.61 2.65 -6.74
C PRO A 158 5.69 3.17 -7.70
N ILE A 159 5.68 4.44 -8.09
CA ILE A 159 6.78 5.05 -8.88
C ILE A 159 8.07 5.06 -8.06
N ILE A 160 7.99 5.53 -6.81
CA ILE A 160 9.14 5.56 -5.89
C ILE A 160 9.65 4.14 -5.63
N PHE A 161 8.72 3.23 -5.32
CA PHE A 161 9.02 1.81 -5.13
C PHE A 161 9.74 1.22 -6.34
N PHE A 162 9.22 1.44 -7.55
CA PHE A 162 9.82 0.91 -8.78
C PHE A 162 11.22 1.47 -9.01
N ALA A 163 11.42 2.78 -8.78
CA ALA A 163 12.73 3.42 -8.90
C ALA A 163 13.75 2.81 -7.93
N TYR A 164 13.36 2.54 -6.68
CA TYR A 164 14.20 1.88 -5.70
C TYR A 164 14.53 0.44 -6.14
N MET A 165 13.53 -0.34 -6.53
CA MET A 165 13.72 -1.72 -6.96
C MET A 165 14.62 -1.82 -8.19
N ARG A 166 14.52 -0.86 -9.12
CA ARG A 166 15.44 -0.74 -10.25
C ARG A 166 16.87 -0.54 -9.79
N HIS A 167 17.11 0.40 -8.87
CA HIS A 167 18.44 0.66 -8.33
C HIS A 167 19.01 -0.58 -7.62
N TRP A 168 18.19 -1.21 -6.78
CA TRP A 168 18.55 -2.43 -6.06
C TRP A 168 18.93 -3.58 -6.99
N GLN A 169 18.14 -3.84 -8.03
CA GLN A 169 18.42 -4.88 -9.03
C GLN A 169 19.61 -4.55 -9.95
N SER A 170 19.93 -3.27 -10.13
CA SER A 170 21.08 -2.84 -10.94
C SER A 170 22.39 -2.87 -10.15
N GLY A 171 22.35 -2.65 -8.83
CA GLY A 171 23.52 -2.78 -7.94
C GLY A 171 23.87 -4.24 -7.60
N GLY A 172 22.86 -5.11 -7.56
CA GLY A 172 23.02 -6.54 -7.22
C GLY A 172 23.74 -7.39 -8.27
N THR A 173 23.94 -6.91 -9.51
CA THR A 173 24.68 -7.63 -10.57
C THR A 173 26.20 -7.65 -10.36
N SER A 174 26.71 -7.07 -9.27
CA SER A 174 28.15 -7.08 -8.95
C SER A 174 28.60 -8.17 -7.97
N ASN A 175 27.66 -8.84 -7.29
CA ASN A 175 27.99 -9.77 -6.18
C ASN A 175 27.40 -11.18 -6.31
N VAL A 176 26.67 -11.50 -7.39
CA VAL A 176 26.06 -12.84 -7.59
C VAL A 176 26.91 -13.74 -8.52
N ASP A 177 27.94 -13.18 -9.15
CA ASP A 177 28.89 -13.92 -10.01
C ASP A 177 30.27 -14.13 -9.35
N ARG A 178 30.34 -14.18 -8.01
CA ARG A 178 31.55 -14.58 -7.26
C ARG A 178 31.24 -15.64 -6.21
#